data_AF-A0A7J7C0Q7-F1
#
_entry.id   AF-A0A7J7C0Q7-F1
#
_cell.length_a   1.000
_cell.length_b   1.000
_cell.length_c   1.000
_cell.angle_alpha   90.00
_cell.angle_beta   90.00
_cell.angle_gamma   90.00
#
_symmetry.space_group_name_H-M   'P 1'
#
loop_
_entity.id
_entity.type
_entity.pdbx_description
1 polymer ?
#
loop_
_entity_poly.entity_id
_entity_poly.type
_entity_poly.pdbx_seq_one_letter_code
_entity_poly.pdbx_strand_id
1 'polypeptide(L)' 'MLSTPEDAQRHSAHLRAAIEVILSKHFGSEVIDELFQRYAAKIFEFSKKPAFTRIEKLENLFMFVKKNAVSN' A
#
# COMPACT_ATOMS: atom_id res chain seq x y z
N MET A 1 -3.44 -6.48 -10.45
CA MET A 1 -2.57 -7.10 -9.42
C MET A 1 -3.38 -7.68 -8.25
N LEU A 2 -4.71 -7.49 -8.23
CA LEU A 2 -5.64 -7.97 -7.21
C LEU A 2 -6.78 -8.79 -7.85
N SER A 3 -6.40 -9.84 -8.60
CA SER A 3 -7.33 -10.63 -9.41
C SER A 3 -8.05 -11.71 -8.59
N THR A 4 -7.45 -12.10 -7.47
CA THR A 4 -7.97 -13.11 -6.54
C THR A 4 -8.05 -12.56 -5.11
N PRO A 5 -8.86 -13.18 -4.22
CA PRO A 5 -8.83 -12.88 -2.80
C PRO A 5 -7.44 -13.05 -2.19
N GLU A 6 -6.67 -14.05 -2.65
CA GLU A 6 -5.31 -14.33 -2.20
C GLU A 6 -4.35 -13.18 -2.54
N ASP A 7 -4.48 -12.59 -3.73
CA ASP A 7 -3.70 -11.41 -4.12
C ASP A 7 -3.99 -10.22 -3.20
N ALA A 8 -5.26 -10.02 -2.82
CA ALA A 8 -5.67 -8.96 -1.92
C ALA A 8 -5.16 -9.17 -0.49
N GLN A 9 -5.12 -10.41 -0.02
CA GLN A 9 -4.50 -10.75 1.26
C GLN A 9 -2.99 -10.50 1.23
N ARG A 10 -2.31 -10.91 0.16
CA ARG A 10 -0.88 -10.65 -0.01
C ARG A 10 -0.56 -9.16 -0.04
N HIS A 11 -1.36 -8.37 -0.77
CA HIS A 11 -1.24 -6.92 -0.79
C HIS A 11 -1.47 -6.30 0.59
N SER A 12 -2.51 -6.75 1.30
CA SER A 12 -2.79 -6.32 2.67
C SER A 12 -1.62 -6.61 3.62
N ALA A 13 -1.01 -7.79 3.51
CA ALA A 13 0.17 -8.17 4.31
C ALA A 13 1.39 -7.28 4.02
N HIS A 14 1.67 -6.97 2.75
CA HIS A 14 2.75 -6.04 2.39
C HIS A 14 2.50 -4.63 2.96
N LEU A 15 1.27 -4.12 2.84
CA LEU A 15 0.91 -2.82 3.41
C LEU A 15 1.03 -2.84 4.93
N ARG A 16 0.54 -3.91 5.58
CA ARG A 16 0.63 -4.10 7.03
C ARG A 16 2.06 -4.02 7.52
N ALA A 17 2.97 -4.76 6.91
CA ALA A 17 4.38 -4.72 7.25
C ALA A 17 5.00 -3.31 7.15
N ALA A 18 4.49 -2.45 6.28
CA ALA A 18 4.98 -1.08 6.12
C ALA A 18 4.42 -0.08 7.14
N ILE A 19 3.16 -0.23 7.60
CA ILE A 19 2.46 0.84 8.35
C ILE A 19 1.86 0.41 9.70
N GLU A 20 1.87 -0.87 10.06
CA GLU A 20 1.25 -1.38 11.30
C GLU A 20 1.71 -0.65 12.56
N VAL A 21 3.01 -0.35 12.66
CA VAL A 21 3.58 0.37 13.81
C VAL A 21 2.98 1.78 13.95
N ILE A 22 2.66 2.43 12.84
CA ILE A 22 2.08 3.79 12.84
C ILE A 22 0.61 3.71 13.29
N LEU A 23 -0.14 2.75 12.75
CA LEU A 23 -1.56 2.57 13.06
C LEU A 23 -1.78 2.13 14.50
N SER A 24 -0.98 1.18 14.99
CA SER A 24 -1.07 0.69 16.38
C SER A 24 -0.75 1.77 17.41
N LYS A 25 0.22 2.65 17.13
CA LYS A 25 0.54 3.79 18.00
C LYS A 25 -0.59 4.81 18.10
N HIS A 26 -1.42 4.95 17.07
CA HIS A 26 -2.47 5.96 17.03
C HIS A 26 -3.84 5.41 17.46
N PHE A 27 -4.17 4.18 17.06
CA PHE A 27 -5.48 3.57 17.26
C PHE A 27 -5.51 2.42 18.26
N GLY A 28 -4.36 1.99 18.79
CA GLY A 28 -4.25 0.78 19.61
C GLY A 28 -3.97 -0.48 18.77
N SER A 29 -3.42 -1.51 19.42
CA SER A 29 -3.08 -2.79 18.77
C SER A 29 -4.31 -3.67 18.54
N GLU A 30 -5.35 -3.50 19.35
CA GLU A 30 -6.56 -4.32 19.39
C GLU A 30 -7.38 -4.26 18.10
N VAL A 31 -7.25 -3.18 17.31
CA VAL A 31 -8.01 -2.99 16.06
C VAL A 31 -7.26 -3.44 14.81
N ILE A 32 -5.96 -3.74 14.91
CA ILE A 32 -5.08 -3.89 13.74
C ILE A 32 -5.44 -5.11 12.90
N ASP A 33 -5.71 -6.25 13.53
CA ASP A 33 -6.07 -7.48 12.81
C ASP A 33 -7.38 -7.31 12.04
N GLU A 34 -8.41 -6.80 12.69
CA GLU A 34 -9.70 -6.53 12.05
C GLU A 34 -9.58 -5.49 10.93
N LEU A 35 -8.77 -4.46 11.13
CA LEU A 35 -8.53 -3.41 10.13
C LEU A 35 -7.95 -4.01 8.83
N PHE A 36 -6.89 -4.82 8.92
CA PHE A 36 -6.26 -5.40 7.74
C PHE A 36 -7.10 -6.49 7.07
N GLN A 37 -7.93 -7.22 7.83
CA GLN A 37 -8.94 -8.12 7.26
C GLN A 37 -9.98 -7.35 6.45
N ARG A 38 -10.55 -6.28 7.01
CA ARG A 38 -11.51 -5.40 6.32
C ARG A 38 -10.89 -4.72 5.11
N TYR A 39 -9.63 -4.31 5.22
CA TYR A 39 -8.88 -3.71 4.12
C TYR A 39 -8.74 -4.67 2.94
N ALA A 40 -8.33 -5.92 3.20
CA ALA A 40 -8.20 -6.95 2.16
C ALA A 40 -9.54 -7.23 1.44
N ALA A 41 -10.64 -7.33 2.20
CA ALA A 41 -11.97 -7.51 1.62
C ALA A 41 -12.37 -6.32 0.74
N LYS A 42 -12.22 -5.09 1.25
CA LYS A 42 -12.55 -3.87 0.50
C LYS A 42 -11.71 -3.74 -0.75
N ILE A 43 -10.38 -3.93 -0.68
CA ILE A 43 -9.51 -3.74 -1.85
C ILE A 43 -9.83 -4.73 -2.96
N PHE A 44 -10.21 -5.97 -2.62
CA PHE A 44 -10.70 -6.95 -3.59
C PHE A 44 -12.05 -6.57 -4.22
N GLU A 45 -12.97 -5.99 -3.46
CA GLU A 45 -14.22 -5.46 -4.03
C GLU A 45 -13.97 -4.26 -4.93
N PHE A 46 -13.06 -3.37 -4.54
CA PHE A 46 -12.70 -2.19 -5.32
C PHE A 46 -11.93 -2.56 -6.60
N SER A 47 -11.09 -3.60 -6.59
CA SER A 47 -10.33 -4.02 -7.77
C SER A 47 -11.23 -4.44 -8.95
N LYS A 48 -12.47 -4.87 -8.66
CA LYS A 48 -13.47 -5.21 -9.68
C LYS A 48 -14.11 -4.00 -10.35
N LYS A 49 -13.89 -2.78 -9.83
CA LYS A 49 -14.49 -1.55 -10.36
C LYS A 49 -13.62 -0.97 -11.50
N PRO A 50 -14.20 -0.54 -12.63
CA PRO A 50 -13.45 0.00 -13.77
C PRO A 50 -12.60 1.24 -13.46
N ALA A 51 -12.95 2.00 -12.42
CA ALA A 51 -12.18 3.17 -12.00
C ALA A 51 -10.86 2.80 -11.29
N PHE A 52 -10.79 1.62 -10.68
CA PHE A 52 -9.66 1.19 -9.86
C PHE A 52 -8.45 0.77 -10.70
N THR A 53 -8.68 0.19 -11.88
CA THR A 53 -7.62 -0.22 -12.82
C THR A 53 -6.73 0.96 -13.27
N ARG A 54 -7.23 2.20 -13.18
CA ARG A 54 -6.47 3.42 -13.49
C ARG A 54 -5.51 3.85 -12.36
N ILE A 55 -5.79 3.45 -11.12
CA ILE A 55 -5.04 3.88 -9.92
C ILE A 55 -3.94 2.88 -9.55
N GLU A 56 -4.08 1.60 -9.93
CA GLU A 56 -3.13 0.52 -9.58
C GLU A 56 -1.72 0.67 -10.20
N LYS A 57 -1.51 1.66 -11.08
CA LYS A 57 -0.19 1.93 -11.67
C LYS A 57 0.67 2.74 -10.71
N LEU A 58 1.24 2.08 -9.70
CA LEU A 58 2.28 2.65 -8.84
C LEU A 58 3.59 2.63 -9.62
N GLU A 59 3.97 3.75 -10.23
CA GLU A 59 5.25 3.88 -10.93
C GLU A 59 6.34 4.42 -9.99
N ASN A 60 7.50 3.77 -10.01
CA ASN A 60 8.66 4.24 -9.27
C ASN A 60 9.34 5.34 -10.10
N LEU A 61 9.51 6.51 -9.50
CA LEU A 61 10.34 7.56 -10.07
C LEU A 61 11.80 7.31 -9.68
N PHE A 62 12.64 7.02 -10.67
CA PHE A 62 14.08 6.95 -10.49
C PHE A 62 14.73 8.25 -10.98
N MET A 63 15.57 8.85 -10.14
CA MET A 63 16.31 10.06 -10.49
C MET A 63 17.81 9.81 -10.31
N PHE A 64 18.59 10.15 -11.33
CA PHE A 64 20.04 10.11 -11.24
C PHE A 64 20.56 11.51 -10.90
N VAL A 65 21.36 11.61 -9.85
CA VAL A 65 21.85 12.90 -9.34
C VAL A 65 23.37 12.96 -9.47
N LYS A 66 23.89 14.10 -9.96
CA LYS A 66 25.32 14.42 -9.97
C LYS A 66 25.55 15.66 -9.11
N LYS A 67 26.51 15.57 -8.19
CA LYS A 67 26.96 16.75 -7.42
C LYS A 67 27.64 17.75 -8.36
N ASN A 68 27.15 18.98 -8.38
CA ASN A 68 27.81 20.09 -9.08
C ASN A 68 28.89 20.69 -8.18
N ALA A 69 30.02 21.11 -8.77
CA ALA A 69 31.01 21.91 -8.06
C ALA A 69 30.41 23.28 -7.75
N VAL A 70 30.56 23.73 -6.51
CA VAL A 70 30.24 25.11 -6.14
C VAL A 70 31.40 25.97 -6.62
N SER A 71 31.15 26.86 -7.59
CA SER A 71 32.13 27.88 -7.98
C SER A 71 32.23 28.90 -6.83
N ASN A 72 33.41 29.02 -6.22
CA ASN A 72 33.74 30.09 -5.27
C ASN A 72 34.06 31.39 -6.02
#